data_AF-A0A2V7FPJ9-F1
#
_entry.id   AF-A0A2V7FPJ9-F1
#
_cell.length_a   1.000
_cell.length_b   1.000
_cell.length_c   1.000
_cell.angle_alpha   90.00
_cell.angle_beta   90.00
_cell.angle_gamma   90.00
#
_symmetry.space_group_name_H-M   'P 1'
#
loop_
_entity.id
_entity.type
_entity.pdbx_description
1 polymer ?
#
loop_
_entity_poly.entity_id
_entity_poly.type
_entity_poly.pdbx_seq_one_letter_code
_entity_poly.pdbx_strand_id
1 'polypeptide(L)'
;MAVRARYLEAQVRRDLRRKMVFVAGPRQVGKTTLAKRLLGRQPGYLSWDIAEHRGAILRRELPVSDFWVFDEIHKYRAWRSFLKGLYDARRTSQRILVTGSARLDFYRHGGDSLQGRYHLLRMYPLSAGEMALRKPDELLDLLTLG
;
A
#
# COMPACT_ATOMS: atom_id res chain seq x y z
N MET A 1 9.64 18.88 9.71
CA MET A 1 8.51 19.08 8.76
C MET A 1 7.31 18.27 9.26
N ALA A 2 6.17 18.89 9.54
CA ALA A 2 5.00 18.14 10.06
C ALA A 2 4.54 17.12 9.02
N VAL A 3 4.41 15.85 9.40
CA VAL A 3 3.92 14.78 8.51
C VAL A 3 2.43 15.02 8.28
N ARG A 4 2.09 15.66 7.15
CA ARG A 4 0.69 15.88 6.77
C ARG A 4 0.05 14.58 6.30
N ALA A 5 -1.25 14.47 6.59
CA ALA A 5 -2.06 13.37 6.09
C ALA A 5 -2.06 13.37 4.55
N ARG A 6 -1.82 12.19 3.96
CA ARG A 6 -1.87 12.04 2.49
C ARG A 6 -3.32 12.12 2.03
N TYR A 7 -3.56 12.75 0.88
CA TYR A 7 -4.91 12.93 0.31
C TYR A 7 -5.71 11.60 0.18
N LEU A 8 -5.01 10.48 -0.06
CA LEU A 8 -5.64 9.15 -0.17
C LEU A 8 -6.03 8.52 1.16
N GLU A 9 -5.56 9.03 2.31
CA GLU A 9 -5.73 8.31 3.57
C GLU A 9 -7.19 8.01 3.90
N ALA A 10 -8.07 9.01 3.77
CA ALA A 10 -9.49 8.85 4.07
C ALA A 10 -10.14 7.78 3.17
N GLN A 11 -9.77 7.76 1.89
CA GLN A 11 -10.20 6.74 0.93
C GLN A 11 -9.70 5.35 1.34
N VAL A 12 -8.41 5.21 1.65
CA VAL A 12 -7.80 3.93 2.05
C VAL A 12 -8.49 3.39 3.30
N ARG A 13 -8.73 4.24 4.31
CA ARG A 13 -9.43 3.83 5.55
C ARG A 13 -10.85 3.34 5.27
N ARG A 14 -11.56 3.98 4.35
CA ARG A 14 -12.93 3.59 3.97
C ARG A 14 -12.94 2.25 3.25
N ASP A 15 -12.06 2.07 2.27
CA ASP A 15 -12.05 0.89 1.41
C ASP A 15 -11.53 -0.36 2.14
N LEU A 16 -10.60 -0.20 3.08
CA LEU A 16 -10.09 -1.28 3.94
C LEU A 16 -11.18 -1.97 4.76
N ARG A 17 -12.34 -1.31 4.98
CA ARG A 17 -13.49 -1.91 5.66
C ARG A 17 -14.24 -2.94 4.80
N ARG A 18 -13.98 -2.98 3.48
CA ARG A 18 -14.73 -3.79 2.52
C ARG A 18 -13.86 -4.82 1.83
N LYS A 19 -12.72 -4.40 1.31
CA LYS A 19 -11.82 -5.23 0.48
C LYS A 19 -10.37 -4.95 0.84
N MET A 20 -9.44 -5.69 0.23
CA MET A 20 -8.04 -5.27 0.28
C MET A 20 -7.88 -3.92 -0.41
N VAL A 21 -6.91 -3.13 0.04
CA VAL A 21 -6.56 -1.88 -0.64
C VAL A 21 -5.15 -1.99 -1.16
N PHE A 22 -4.96 -1.72 -2.44
CA PHE A 22 -3.66 -1.69 -3.09
C PHE A 22 -3.33 -0.23 -3.34
N VAL A 23 -2.27 0.25 -2.71
CA VAL A 23 -1.75 1.60 -2.95
C VAL A 23 -0.53 1.46 -3.86
N ALA A 24 -0.74 1.78 -5.14
CA ALA A 24 0.29 1.77 -6.17
C ALA A 24 0.80 3.19 -6.44
N GLY A 25 2.02 3.33 -6.94
CA GLY A 25 2.53 4.64 -7.34
C GLY A 25 4.04 4.66 -7.57
N PRO A 26 4.60 5.78 -8.06
CA PRO A 26 6.04 5.95 -8.24
C PRO A 26 6.80 5.72 -6.94
N ARG A 27 8.12 5.48 -7.02
CA ARG A 27 8.97 5.42 -5.82
C ARG A 27 8.95 6.78 -5.11
N GLN A 28 9.22 6.77 -3.80
CA GLN A 28 9.35 7.99 -2.97
C GLN A 28 8.10 8.88 -2.80
N VAL A 29 6.92 8.50 -3.31
CA VAL A 29 5.67 9.27 -3.09
C VAL A 29 5.02 9.09 -1.70
N GLY A 30 5.69 8.43 -0.74
CA GLY A 30 5.19 8.28 0.64
C GLY A 30 4.23 7.09 0.89
N LYS A 31 4.21 6.07 0.03
CA LYS A 31 3.36 4.86 0.19
C LYS A 31 3.64 4.12 1.50
N THR A 32 4.90 3.78 1.75
CA THR A 32 5.34 3.10 2.99
C THR A 32 5.03 3.94 4.22
N THR A 33 5.21 5.27 4.13
CA THR A 33 4.87 6.21 5.22
C THR A 33 3.37 6.19 5.52
N LEU A 34 2.51 6.22 4.49
CA LEU A 34 1.06 6.08 4.67
C LEU A 34 0.73 4.75 5.34
N ALA A 35 1.32 3.65 4.87
CA ALA A 35 1.00 2.32 5.37
C ALA A 35 1.39 2.13 6.84
N LYS A 36 2.62 2.54 7.20
CA LYS A 36 3.09 2.52 8.60
C LYS A 36 2.23 3.41 9.50
N ARG A 37 1.83 4.59 9.03
CA ARG A 37 0.96 5.50 9.79
C ARG A 37 -0.44 4.95 10.01
N LEU A 38 -1.03 4.29 9.00
CA LEU A 38 -2.32 3.63 9.13
C LEU A 38 -2.27 2.44 10.10
N LEU A 39 -1.18 1.68 10.07
CA LEU A 39 -0.96 0.55 10.97
C LEU A 39 -0.74 1.02 12.42
N GLY A 40 -0.03 2.13 12.60
CA GLY A 40 0.33 2.66 13.91
C GLY A 40 1.34 1.76 14.60
N ARG A 41 1.05 1.37 15.85
CA ARG A 41 1.91 0.48 16.66
C ARG A 41 1.54 -1.01 16.56
N GLN A 42 0.52 -1.34 15.77
CA GLN A 42 0.09 -2.73 15.61
C GLN A 42 1.19 -3.55 14.92
N PRO A 43 1.43 -4.80 15.35
CA PRO A 43 2.20 -5.72 14.53
C PRO A 43 1.45 -5.96 13.21
N GLY A 44 2.16 -6.32 12.14
CA GLY A 44 1.50 -6.56 10.84
C GLY A 44 2.14 -5.88 9.64
N TYR A 45 3.21 -5.13 9.82
CA TYR A 45 4.00 -4.62 8.71
C TYR A 45 4.97 -5.68 8.21
N LEU A 46 4.80 -6.14 6.98
CA LEU A 46 5.65 -7.12 6.31
C LEU A 46 6.12 -6.52 4.99
N SER A 47 7.44 -6.36 4.86
CA SER A 47 8.06 -5.83 3.64
C SER A 47 8.86 -6.92 2.96
N TRP A 48 8.65 -7.12 1.66
CA TRP A 48 9.42 -8.09 0.89
C TRP A 48 10.91 -7.74 0.80
N ASP A 49 11.32 -6.51 1.10
CA ASP A 49 12.73 -6.14 1.08
C ASP A 49 13.47 -6.60 2.35
N ILE A 50 12.77 -6.92 3.43
CA ILE A 50 13.36 -7.40 4.69
C ILE A 50 13.38 -8.93 4.71
N ALA A 51 14.55 -9.52 4.96
CA ALA A 51 14.76 -10.97 4.89
C ALA A 51 13.88 -11.76 5.86
N GLU A 52 13.78 -11.31 7.10
CA GLU A 52 12.93 -11.91 8.14
C GLU A 52 11.45 -11.93 7.71
N HIS A 53 10.95 -10.78 7.24
CA HIS A 53 9.57 -10.65 6.75
C HIS A 53 9.29 -11.55 5.53
N ARG A 54 10.25 -11.66 4.60
CA ARG A 54 10.15 -12.62 3.50
C ARG A 54 10.01 -14.04 4.02
N GLY A 55 10.84 -14.43 4.99
CA GLY A 55 10.78 -15.74 5.63
C GLY A 55 9.40 -16.02 6.22
N ALA A 56 8.87 -15.06 6.99
CA ALA A 56 7.52 -15.14 7.57
C ALA A 56 6.42 -15.30 6.51
N ILE A 57 6.48 -14.52 5.43
CA ILE A 57 5.53 -14.62 4.31
C ILE A 57 5.59 -16.00 3.64
N LEU A 58 6.81 -16.48 3.35
CA LEU A 58 7.02 -17.76 2.66
C LEU A 58 6.56 -18.96 3.50
N ARG A 59 6.76 -18.92 4.82
CA ARG A 59 6.28 -19.94 5.76
C ARG A 59 4.83 -19.75 6.20
N ARG A 60 4.18 -18.65 5.78
CA ARG A 60 2.82 -18.25 6.22
C ARG A 60 2.70 -18.02 7.74
N GLU A 61 3.79 -17.63 8.37
CA GLU A 61 3.87 -17.28 9.79
C GLU A 61 3.58 -15.79 9.97
N LEU A 62 2.34 -15.38 9.72
CA LEU A 62 1.96 -13.97 9.85
C LEU A 62 1.78 -13.57 11.31
N PRO A 63 2.15 -12.33 11.69
CA PRO A 63 1.93 -11.84 13.04
C PRO A 63 0.43 -11.80 13.35
N VAL A 64 0.08 -12.12 14.60
CA VAL A 64 -1.29 -12.04 15.11
C VAL A 64 -1.72 -10.57 15.11
N SER A 65 -2.52 -10.18 14.12
CA SER A 65 -2.96 -8.81 13.91
C SER A 65 -4.20 -8.74 13.01
N ASP A 66 -5.14 -7.87 13.34
CA ASP A 66 -6.31 -7.57 12.49
C ASP A 66 -5.99 -6.64 11.31
N PHE A 67 -4.72 -6.23 11.16
CA PHE A 67 -4.29 -5.40 10.03
C PHE A 67 -2.91 -5.79 9.53
N TRP A 68 -2.87 -6.35 8.32
CA TRP A 68 -1.62 -6.64 7.63
C TRP A 68 -1.33 -5.61 6.54
N VAL A 69 -0.07 -5.19 6.49
CA VAL A 69 0.51 -4.36 5.45
C VAL A 69 1.57 -5.18 4.74
N PHE A 70 1.39 -5.41 3.45
CA PHE A 70 2.37 -6.07 2.59
C PHE A 70 3.04 -5.05 1.68
N ASP A 71 4.27 -4.65 2.00
CA ASP A 71 5.06 -3.70 1.21
C ASP A 71 5.94 -4.41 0.20
N GLU A 72 5.91 -3.94 -1.05
CA GLU A 72 6.69 -4.45 -2.18
C GLU A 72 6.50 -5.97 -2.44
N ILE A 73 5.39 -6.56 -1.98
CA ILE A 73 5.08 -7.99 -2.10
C ILE A 73 5.02 -8.49 -3.55
N HIS A 74 4.77 -7.60 -4.50
CA HIS A 74 4.72 -7.93 -5.93
C HIS A 74 6.05 -8.47 -6.49
N LYS A 75 7.17 -8.32 -5.76
CA LYS A 75 8.46 -8.96 -6.06
C LYS A 75 8.42 -10.49 -5.86
N TYR A 76 7.51 -11.00 -5.04
CA TYR A 76 7.29 -12.43 -4.86
C TYR A 76 6.47 -13.01 -6.01
N ARG A 77 7.03 -13.91 -6.83
CA ARG A 77 6.34 -14.46 -8.01
C ARG A 77 4.90 -14.96 -7.78
N ALA A 78 4.63 -15.61 -6.64
CA ALA A 78 3.31 -16.17 -6.31
C ALA A 78 2.46 -15.29 -5.38
N TRP A 79 2.77 -13.99 -5.28
CA TRP A 79 2.10 -13.04 -4.39
C TRP A 79 0.58 -13.00 -4.55
N ARG A 80 0.05 -13.18 -5.78
CA ARG A 80 -1.40 -13.15 -6.04
C ARG A 80 -2.12 -14.33 -5.39
N SER A 81 -1.59 -15.54 -5.59
CA SER A 81 -2.17 -16.75 -4.99
C SER A 81 -2.07 -16.71 -3.46
N PHE A 82 -0.95 -16.19 -2.94
CA PHE A 82 -0.79 -15.90 -1.51
C PHE A 82 -1.87 -14.95 -0.97
N LEU A 83 -2.05 -13.77 -1.58
CA LEU A 83 -3.05 -12.81 -1.14
C LEU A 83 -4.49 -13.31 -1.34
N LYS A 84 -4.75 -14.10 -2.39
CA LYS A 84 -6.06 -14.75 -2.61
C LYS A 84 -6.38 -15.69 -1.44
N GLY A 85 -5.44 -16.57 -1.07
CA GLY A 85 -5.60 -17.48 0.06
C GLY A 85 -5.83 -16.73 1.37
N LEU A 86 -5.05 -15.67 1.64
CA LEU A 86 -5.27 -14.83 2.82
C LEU A 86 -6.61 -14.15 2.81
N TYR A 87 -7.02 -13.60 1.67
CA TYR A 87 -8.30 -12.92 1.54
C TYR A 87 -9.47 -13.88 1.76
N ASP A 88 -9.44 -15.06 1.14
CA ASP A 88 -10.54 -16.00 1.19
C ASP A 88 -10.66 -16.68 2.59
N ALA A 89 -9.55 -16.80 3.34
CA ALA A 89 -9.54 -17.39 4.69
C ALA A 89 -9.71 -16.38 5.84
N ARG A 90 -9.78 -15.08 5.56
CA ARG A 90 -9.77 -14.05 6.61
C ARG A 90 -11.11 -13.92 7.34
N ARG A 91 -11.03 -13.41 8.58
CA ARG A 91 -12.19 -12.86 9.30
C ARG A 91 -12.65 -11.55 8.67
N THR A 92 -13.94 -11.23 8.78
CA THR A 92 -14.51 -9.99 8.22
C THR A 92 -13.82 -8.71 8.71
N SER A 93 -13.28 -8.72 9.94
CA SER A 93 -12.54 -7.59 10.53
C SER A 93 -11.09 -7.46 10.04
N GLN A 94 -10.53 -8.49 9.39
CA GLN A 94 -9.14 -8.49 8.94
C GLN A 94 -8.95 -7.53 7.77
N ARG A 95 -8.09 -6.55 7.98
CA ARG A 95 -7.70 -5.55 6.98
C ARG A 95 -6.40 -5.97 6.30
N ILE A 96 -6.33 -5.75 4.99
CA ILE A 96 -5.13 -6.04 4.20
C ILE A 96 -4.84 -4.85 3.30
N LEU A 97 -3.70 -4.21 3.54
CA LEU A 97 -3.14 -3.15 2.71
C LEU A 97 -1.93 -3.70 1.97
N VAL A 98 -1.87 -3.44 0.67
CA VAL A 98 -0.71 -3.78 -0.16
C VAL A 98 -0.13 -2.49 -0.70
N THR A 99 1.17 -2.30 -0.55
CA THR A 99 1.89 -1.18 -1.15
C THR A 99 2.91 -1.68 -2.16
N GLY A 100 3.10 -0.91 -3.22
CA GLY A 100 4.10 -1.28 -4.23
C GLY A 100 4.24 -0.24 -5.33
N SER A 101 5.27 -0.41 -6.15
CA SER A 101 5.45 0.38 -7.36
C SER A 101 4.27 0.27 -8.33
N ALA A 102 4.22 1.15 -9.33
CA ALA A 102 3.22 1.12 -10.42
C ALA A 102 3.14 -0.23 -11.17
N ARG A 103 4.10 -1.15 -10.96
CA ARG A 103 4.08 -2.53 -11.47
C ARG A 103 2.93 -3.36 -10.91
N LEU A 104 2.28 -2.95 -9.81
CA LEU A 104 1.06 -3.60 -9.32
C LEU A 104 -0.05 -3.65 -10.39
N ASP A 105 -0.09 -2.68 -11.30
CA ASP A 105 -1.11 -2.54 -12.36
C ASP A 105 -0.81 -3.40 -13.60
N PHE A 106 0.46 -3.74 -13.84
CA PHE A 106 0.94 -4.31 -15.11
C PHE A 106 0.77 -5.83 -15.23
N TYR A 107 0.56 -6.55 -14.13
CA TYR A 107 0.37 -8.01 -14.19
C TYR A 107 -1.10 -8.35 -14.49
N ARG A 108 -1.55 -8.09 -15.71
CA ARG A 108 -2.88 -8.50 -16.21
C ARG A 108 -2.90 -9.90 -16.83
N HIS A 109 -1.74 -10.51 -17.09
CA HIS A 109 -1.65 -11.78 -17.81
C HIS A 109 -0.86 -12.84 -17.01
N GLY A 110 -1.51 -13.98 -16.75
CA GLY A 110 -0.93 -15.18 -16.11
C GLY A 110 -1.07 -15.25 -14.58
N GLY A 111 -2.06 -16.01 -14.08
CA GLY A 111 -2.18 -16.41 -12.67
C GLY A 111 -3.59 -16.31 -12.08
N ASP A 112 -3.74 -16.79 -10.83
CA ASP A 112 -4.95 -16.66 -10.00
C ASP A 112 -5.46 -15.21 -9.96
N SER A 113 -6.73 -15.02 -10.35
CA SER A 113 -7.35 -13.70 -10.40
C SER A 113 -7.69 -13.16 -9.01
N LEU A 114 -7.23 -11.94 -8.72
CA LEU A 114 -7.64 -11.14 -7.56
C LEU A 114 -8.86 -10.25 -7.86
N GLN A 115 -9.50 -10.42 -9.02
CA GLN A 115 -10.64 -9.62 -9.44
C GLN A 115 -11.74 -9.64 -8.36
N GLY A 116 -12.29 -8.46 -8.10
CA GLY A 116 -13.34 -8.27 -7.10
C GLY A 116 -12.86 -8.30 -5.64
N ARG A 117 -11.59 -8.60 -5.34
CA ARG A 117 -11.07 -8.74 -3.96
C ARG A 117 -10.30 -7.51 -3.45
N TYR A 118 -10.01 -6.53 -4.31
CA TYR A 118 -9.26 -5.34 -3.93
C TYR A 118 -9.77 -4.07 -4.59
N HIS A 119 -9.47 -2.93 -3.97
CA HIS A 119 -9.51 -1.60 -4.57
C HIS A 119 -8.09 -1.16 -4.89
N LEU A 120 -7.86 -0.66 -6.10
CA LEU A 120 -6.59 -0.10 -6.53
C LEU A 120 -6.65 1.43 -6.44
N LEU A 121 -5.76 2.01 -5.64
CA LEU A 121 -5.62 3.44 -5.46
C LEU A 121 -4.22 3.87 -5.88
N ARG A 122 -4.12 4.79 -6.84
CA ARG A 122 -2.84 5.32 -7.29
C ARG A 122 -2.46 6.56 -6.49
N MET A 123 -1.34 6.48 -5.79
CA MET A 123 -0.72 7.59 -5.05
C MET A 123 0.26 8.33 -5.95
N TYR A 124 0.01 9.63 -6.11
CA TYR A 124 0.90 10.57 -6.80
C TYR A 124 1.85 11.25 -5.81
N PRO A 125 2.87 12.00 -6.26
CA PRO A 125 3.67 12.88 -5.42
C PRO A 125 2.83 13.84 -4.56
N LEU A 126 3.48 14.61 -3.68
CA LEU A 126 2.78 15.62 -2.88
C LEU A 126 2.12 16.63 -3.82
N SER A 127 0.83 16.88 -3.60
CA SER A 127 0.11 17.95 -4.30
C SER A 127 0.46 19.31 -3.71
N ALA A 128 0.26 20.38 -4.48
CA ALA A 128 0.41 21.76 -3.99
C ALA A 128 -0.40 22.03 -2.71
N GLY A 129 -1.61 21.47 -2.62
CA GLY A 129 -2.44 21.55 -1.42
C GLY A 129 -1.82 20.84 -0.21
N GLU A 130 -1.23 19.66 -0.40
CA GLU A 130 -0.53 18.95 0.66
C GLU A 130 0.75 19.66 1.10
N MET A 131 1.44 20.35 0.21
CA MET A 131 2.60 21.19 0.51
C MET A 131 2.20 22.55 1.12
N ALA A 132 0.92 22.93 1.06
CA ALA A 132 0.41 24.27 1.36
C ALA A 132 1.26 25.37 0.73
N LEU A 133 1.52 25.22 -0.57
CA LEU A 133 2.11 26.30 -1.35
C LEU A 133 1.18 27.51 -1.27
N ARG A 134 1.76 28.67 -1.01
CA ARG A 134 1.03 29.94 -0.86
C ARG A 134 1.39 30.93 -1.95
N LYS A 135 2.53 30.74 -2.61
CA LYS A 135 3.03 31.66 -3.64
C LYS A 135 3.01 30.99 -5.02
N PRO A 136 2.71 31.75 -6.10
CA PRO A 136 2.82 31.24 -7.45
C PRO A 136 4.20 30.69 -7.80
N ASP A 137 5.28 31.33 -7.31
CA ASP A 137 6.65 30.89 -7.56
C ASP A 137 6.93 29.48 -7.03
N GLU A 138 6.39 29.14 -5.85
CA GLU A 138 6.53 27.79 -5.28
C GLU A 138 5.83 26.73 -6.13
N LEU A 139 4.72 27.09 -6.79
CA LEU A 139 4.05 26.20 -7.73
C LEU A 139 4.86 26.06 -9.02
N LEU A 140 5.46 27.15 -9.51
CA LEU A 140 6.34 27.11 -10.68
C LEU A 140 7.58 26.24 -10.42
N ASP A 141 8.19 26.35 -9.24
CA ASP A 141 9.29 25.49 -8.82
C ASP A 141 8.88 24.01 -8.82
N LEU A 142 7.70 23.68 -8.27
CA LEU A 142 7.18 22.32 -8.28
C LEU A 142 6.95 21.78 -9.70
N LEU A 143 6.47 22.61 -10.62
CA LEU A 143 6.21 22.21 -12.01
C LEU A 143 7.48 22.06 -12.85
N THR A 144 8.54 22.80 -12.52
CA THR A 144 9.78 22.84 -13.30
C THR A 144 10.86 21.90 -12.77
N LEU A 145 10.96 21.75 -11.44
CA LEU A 145 12.01 20.96 -10.78
C LEU A 145 11.54 19.55 -10.38
N GLY A 146 10.25 19.39 -10.10
CA GLY A 146 9.64 18.11 -9.70
C GLY A 146 9.67 17.81 -8.21
#